data_AF-T5A7L6-F1
#
_entry.id   AF-T5A7L6-F1
#
_cell.length_a   1.000
_cell.length_b   1.000
_cell.length_c   1.000
_cell.angle_alpha   90.00
_cell.angle_beta   90.00
_cell.angle_gamma   90.00
#
_symmetry.space_group_name_H-M   'P 1'
#
loop_
_entity.id
_entity.type
_entity.pdbx_description
1 polymer ?
#
loop_
_entity_poly.entity_id
_entity_poly.type
_entity_poly.pdbx_seq_one_letter_code
_entity_poly.pdbx_strand_id
1 'polypeptide(L)'
;MLASIFQPAHKTGPCETCGRICRSPSTATVTASRRRAASPAGRESGSITEHVAWYESLGYSNSIVVDALRRTTLTPGGLAALVMQSLKDGQGVPANHQGVWTDRDDRDLQMVDQVAVMGEFADDRESRKASKKLARLTRKHGPELIELRRQFLKVEKASGNRR
;
A
#
# COMPACT_ATOMS: atom_id res chain seq x y z
N MET A 1 1.00 20.91 59.71
CA MET A 1 1.40 22.32 59.48
C MET A 1 1.39 22.57 57.97
N LEU A 2 0.71 23.65 57.53
CA LEU A 2 0.79 24.35 56.23
C LEU A 2 0.34 23.55 54.98
N ALA A 3 -0.43 24.04 54.01
CA ALA A 3 -1.14 25.29 53.78
C ALA A 3 -2.25 25.07 52.70
N SER A 4 -3.18 26.03 52.65
CA SER A 4 -4.33 26.19 51.76
C SER A 4 -3.96 26.50 50.28
N ILE A 5 -4.88 26.25 49.32
CA ILE A 5 -5.13 26.97 48.03
C ILE A 5 -6.44 26.38 47.45
N PHE A 6 -7.59 27.06 47.54
CA PHE A 6 -8.19 28.07 46.64
C PHE A 6 -8.88 27.51 45.36
N GLN A 7 -10.22 27.62 45.36
CA GLN A 7 -11.23 27.38 44.29
C GLN A 7 -11.17 28.48 43.18
N PRO A 8 -11.79 28.37 41.96
CA PRO A 8 -13.25 28.18 41.80
C PRO A 8 -13.80 27.51 40.52
N ALA A 9 -15.10 27.21 40.61
CA ALA A 9 -16.01 26.75 39.57
C ALA A 9 -16.73 27.91 38.85
N HIS A 10 -17.13 27.72 37.58
CA HIS A 10 -18.34 28.32 36.97
C HIS A 10 -18.66 27.59 35.65
N LYS A 11 -19.70 26.76 35.60
CA LYS A 11 -21.12 27.08 35.32
C LYS A 11 -21.43 27.15 33.81
N THR A 12 -22.02 26.06 33.33
CA THR A 12 -22.75 25.94 32.07
C THR A 12 -24.09 26.69 32.16
N GLY A 13 -24.48 27.35 31.07
CA GLY A 13 -25.80 27.98 30.92
C GLY A 13 -26.14 28.20 29.42
N PRO A 14 -27.39 27.98 29.00
CA PRO A 14 -27.83 28.04 27.60
C PRO A 14 -28.23 29.45 27.14
N CYS A 15 -28.14 29.75 25.84
CA CYS A 15 -28.75 30.94 25.25
C CYS A 15 -30.00 30.59 24.44
N GLU A 16 -31.17 30.89 25.00
CA GLU A 16 -32.44 31.06 24.29
C GLU A 16 -32.85 32.53 24.43
N THR A 17 -32.91 33.29 23.35
CA THR A 17 -34.00 34.27 23.12
C THR A 17 -33.94 34.87 21.72
N CYS A 18 -35.10 34.87 21.09
CA CYS A 18 -35.43 35.24 19.72
C CYS A 18 -35.81 36.73 19.60
N GLY A 19 -35.42 37.39 18.50
CA GLY A 19 -35.93 38.71 18.08
C GLY A 19 -36.10 38.76 16.55
N ARG A 20 -37.35 38.77 16.06
CA ARG A 20 -37.82 38.74 14.64
C ARG A 20 -37.33 39.97 13.84
N ILE A 21 -37.31 40.04 12.48
CA ILE A 21 -38.36 39.80 11.47
C ILE A 21 -37.77 39.45 10.07
N CYS A 22 -38.60 38.70 9.33
CA CYS A 22 -38.55 38.08 8.00
C CYS A 22 -38.06 38.90 6.77
N ARG A 23 -37.37 38.22 5.83
CA ARG A 23 -37.57 38.32 4.35
C ARG A 23 -36.92 37.13 3.62
N SER A 24 -37.74 36.36 2.89
CA SER A 24 -37.34 35.56 1.72
C SER A 24 -37.96 36.22 0.48
N PRO A 25 -37.69 35.82 -0.79
CA PRO A 25 -36.61 34.99 -1.37
C PRO A 25 -35.91 35.72 -2.55
N SER A 26 -34.75 35.26 -3.02
CA SER A 26 -34.41 35.40 -4.45
C SER A 26 -33.28 34.51 -4.92
N THR A 27 -33.59 33.88 -6.05
CA THR A 27 -32.81 33.06 -6.95
C THR A 27 -31.52 33.73 -7.44
N ALA A 28 -30.42 32.98 -7.46
CA ALA A 28 -29.42 33.09 -8.51
C ALA A 28 -28.64 31.78 -8.62
N THR A 29 -29.03 31.00 -9.62
CA THR A 29 -28.27 29.93 -10.26
C THR A 29 -26.92 30.48 -10.73
N VAL A 30 -25.81 29.93 -10.23
CA VAL A 30 -24.55 29.88 -10.99
C VAL A 30 -24.03 28.45 -10.96
N THR A 31 -24.19 27.82 -12.11
CA THR A 31 -23.64 26.56 -12.57
C THR A 31 -22.12 26.53 -12.42
N ALA A 32 -21.63 25.95 -11.33
CA ALA A 32 -20.23 25.53 -11.23
C ALA A 32 -20.07 24.19 -11.94
N SER A 33 -19.63 24.31 -13.19
CA SER A 33 -19.25 23.26 -14.12
C SER A 33 -18.39 22.16 -13.48
N ARG A 34 -19.01 20.99 -13.32
CA ARG A 34 -18.49 19.64 -13.59
C ARG A 34 -16.99 19.58 -13.98
N ARG A 35 -16.09 19.60 -13.00
CA ARG A 35 -14.82 18.87 -13.13
C ARG A 35 -15.04 17.46 -12.62
N ARG A 36 -15.30 16.54 -13.56
CA ARG A 36 -15.16 15.10 -13.39
C ARG A 36 -13.75 14.83 -12.82
N ALA A 37 -13.63 14.70 -11.51
CA ALA A 37 -12.60 13.85 -10.94
C ALA A 37 -13.07 12.40 -11.14
N ALA A 38 -13.03 11.94 -12.38
CA ALA A 38 -13.06 10.51 -12.64
C ALA A 38 -11.70 9.99 -12.17
N SER A 39 -11.62 9.58 -10.91
CA SER A 39 -10.62 8.59 -10.52
C SER A 39 -11.09 7.27 -11.09
N PRO A 40 -10.41 6.65 -12.08
CA PRO A 40 -10.64 5.24 -12.36
C PRO A 40 -9.80 4.45 -11.35
N ALA A 41 -10.12 4.58 -10.07
CA ALA A 41 -9.81 3.53 -9.09
C ALA A 41 -10.97 2.52 -9.11
N GLY A 42 -11.42 2.18 -10.31
CA GLY A 42 -12.44 1.18 -10.57
C GLY A 42 -11.73 -0.04 -11.10
N ARG A 43 -11.79 -1.14 -10.36
CA ARG A 43 -11.24 -2.46 -10.66
C ARG A 43 -11.34 -2.78 -12.16
N GLU A 44 -10.26 -2.50 -12.90
CA GLU A 44 -10.12 -2.94 -14.27
C GLU A 44 -10.05 -4.47 -14.22
N SER A 45 -11.16 -5.10 -14.61
CA SER A 45 -11.37 -6.54 -14.47
C SER A 45 -10.88 -7.24 -15.74
N GLY A 46 -9.70 -6.86 -16.21
CA GLY A 46 -9.06 -7.44 -17.38
C GLY A 46 -8.21 -8.64 -17.00
N SER A 47 -8.01 -9.55 -17.95
CA SER A 47 -7.00 -10.60 -17.79
C SER A 47 -5.60 -9.98 -17.64
N ILE A 48 -4.67 -10.69 -17.00
CA ILE A 48 -3.28 -10.21 -16.87
C ILE A 48 -2.64 -9.91 -18.24
N THR A 49 -3.03 -10.67 -19.26
CA THR A 49 -2.58 -10.49 -20.66
C THR A 49 -3.12 -9.20 -21.28
N GLU A 50 -4.38 -8.83 -21.01
CA GLU A 50 -4.93 -7.55 -21.46
C GLU A 50 -4.20 -6.38 -20.82
N HIS A 51 -3.90 -6.48 -19.52
CA HIS A 51 -3.11 -5.45 -18.84
C HIS A 51 -1.71 -5.33 -19.44
N VAL A 52 -1.03 -6.44 -19.75
CA VAL A 52 0.28 -6.40 -20.39
C VAL A 52 0.20 -5.66 -21.74
N ALA A 53 -0.73 -6.03 -22.61
CA ALA A 53 -0.90 -5.38 -23.91
C ALA A 53 -1.23 -3.88 -23.77
N TRP A 54 -2.07 -3.53 -22.79
CA TRP A 54 -2.39 -2.14 -22.50
C TRP A 54 -1.14 -1.34 -22.07
N TYR A 55 -0.34 -1.85 -21.15
CA TYR A 55 0.90 -1.17 -20.74
C TYR A 55 1.93 -1.07 -21.87
N GLU A 56 2.03 -2.09 -22.73
CA GLU A 56 2.89 -2.02 -23.92
C GLU A 56 2.45 -0.91 -24.88
N SER A 57 1.13 -0.73 -25.06
CA SER A 57 0.58 0.37 -25.87
C SER A 57 0.93 1.77 -25.35
N LEU A 58 1.23 1.89 -24.04
CA LEU A 58 1.71 3.13 -23.42
C LEU A 58 3.22 3.36 -23.62
N GLY A 59 3.89 2.46 -24.34
CA GLY A 59 5.32 2.56 -24.66
C GLY A 59 6.24 2.01 -23.57
N TYR A 60 5.76 1.10 -22.73
CA TYR A 60 6.61 0.27 -21.87
C TYR A 60 7.06 -0.98 -22.63
N SER A 61 8.30 -1.42 -22.41
CA SER A 61 8.76 -2.70 -22.98
C SER A 61 8.12 -3.87 -22.22
N ASN A 62 7.87 -4.99 -22.91
CA ASN A 62 7.37 -6.22 -22.29
C ASN A 62 8.14 -6.59 -21.01
N SER A 63 9.48 -6.47 -21.06
CA SER A 63 10.35 -6.79 -19.93
C SER A 63 10.08 -5.93 -18.69
N ILE A 64 9.85 -4.62 -18.86
CA ILE A 64 9.53 -3.70 -17.77
C ILE A 64 8.14 -4.01 -17.21
N VAL A 65 7.17 -4.28 -18.11
CA VAL A 65 5.79 -4.57 -17.71
C VAL A 65 5.73 -5.85 -16.87
N VAL A 66 6.36 -6.93 -17.36
CA VAL A 66 6.39 -8.22 -16.67
C VAL A 66 7.13 -8.10 -15.34
N ASP A 67 8.28 -7.41 -15.28
CA ASP A 67 9.01 -7.22 -14.02
C ASP A 67 8.18 -6.42 -13.00
N ALA A 68 7.55 -5.33 -13.43
CA ALA A 68 6.71 -4.53 -12.55
C ALA A 68 5.51 -5.30 -12.00
N LEU A 69 4.82 -6.07 -12.85
CA LEU A 69 3.71 -6.92 -12.40
C LEU A 69 4.19 -8.01 -11.45
N ARG A 70 5.34 -8.65 -11.71
CA ARG A 70 5.91 -9.60 -10.74
C ARG A 70 6.18 -8.96 -9.40
N ARG A 71 6.73 -7.74 -9.38
CA ARG A 71 7.05 -7.01 -8.14
C ARG A 71 5.82 -6.57 -7.35
N THR A 72 4.63 -6.57 -7.96
CA THR A 72 3.33 -6.33 -7.29
C THR A 72 2.49 -7.58 -7.13
N THR A 73 3.08 -8.77 -7.24
CA THR A 73 2.37 -10.05 -7.14
C THR A 73 1.22 -10.15 -8.16
N LEU A 74 1.51 -9.75 -9.40
CA LEU A 74 0.59 -9.67 -10.54
C LEU A 74 -0.65 -8.81 -10.27
N THR A 75 -0.52 -7.78 -9.43
CA THR A 75 -1.59 -6.80 -9.20
C THR A 75 -1.36 -5.61 -10.14
N PRO A 76 -2.17 -5.44 -11.20
CA PRO A 76 -2.11 -4.27 -12.07
C PRO A 76 -2.58 -3.01 -11.33
N GLY A 77 -2.39 -1.85 -11.97
CA GLY A 77 -2.83 -0.56 -11.44
C GLY A 77 -1.68 0.34 -11.01
N GLY A 78 -1.95 1.22 -10.05
CA GLY A 78 -1.06 2.34 -9.71
C GLY A 78 0.34 1.93 -9.24
N LEU A 79 0.45 0.88 -8.41
CA LEU A 79 1.76 0.39 -7.95
C LEU A 79 2.57 -0.22 -9.09
N ALA A 80 1.93 -0.99 -9.98
CA ALA A 80 2.61 -1.58 -11.12
C ALA A 80 3.10 -0.48 -12.07
N ALA A 81 2.25 0.51 -12.38
CA ALA A 81 2.64 1.67 -13.19
C ALA A 81 3.80 2.46 -12.57
N LEU A 82 3.79 2.65 -11.25
CA LEU A 82 4.88 3.31 -10.51
C LEU A 82 6.20 2.55 -10.65
N VAL A 83 6.18 1.20 -10.54
CA VAL A 83 7.38 0.39 -10.76
C VAL A 83 7.83 0.45 -12.22
N MET A 84 6.91 0.38 -13.19
CA MET A 84 7.24 0.50 -14.62
C MET A 84 7.95 1.81 -14.94
N GLN A 85 7.42 2.92 -14.46
CA GLN A 85 8.02 4.24 -14.67
C GLN A 85 9.41 4.32 -14.03
N SER A 86 9.56 3.89 -12.77
CA SER A 86 10.86 3.89 -12.08
C SER A 86 11.92 3.04 -12.80
N LEU A 87 11.53 1.89 -13.34
CA LEU A 87 12.42 1.03 -14.11
C LEU A 87 12.79 1.65 -15.45
N LYS A 88 11.82 2.27 -16.14
CA LYS A 88 12.04 3.01 -17.39
C LYS A 88 13.03 4.17 -17.20
N ASP A 89 12.97 4.85 -16.06
CA ASP A 89 13.85 5.97 -15.71
C ASP A 89 15.21 5.52 -15.15
N GLY A 90 15.49 4.21 -15.10
CA GLY A 90 16.74 3.66 -14.59
C GLY A 90 16.95 3.83 -13.08
N GLN A 91 15.91 4.19 -12.32
CA GLN A 91 15.97 4.39 -10.87
C GLN A 91 15.87 3.08 -10.07
N GLY A 92 15.65 1.96 -10.77
CA GLY A 92 15.45 0.66 -10.14
C GLY A 92 14.09 0.54 -9.46
N VAL A 93 14.01 -0.30 -8.45
CA VAL A 93 12.75 -0.71 -7.81
C VAL A 93 12.47 0.16 -6.58
N PRO A 94 11.30 0.82 -6.50
CA PRO A 94 10.92 1.62 -5.35
C PRO A 94 10.88 0.80 -4.05
N ALA A 95 11.78 1.09 -3.12
CA ALA A 95 11.99 0.25 -1.93
C ALA A 95 10.99 0.49 -0.78
N ASN A 96 10.35 1.67 -0.74
CA ASN A 96 9.57 2.16 0.41
C ASN A 96 8.04 2.12 0.17
N HIS A 97 7.57 1.29 -0.75
CA HIS A 97 6.13 1.15 -1.04
C HIS A 97 5.60 -0.20 -0.54
N GLN A 98 4.50 -0.15 0.22
CA GLN A 98 3.72 -1.35 0.55
C GLN A 98 3.19 -1.97 -0.75
N GLY A 99 3.27 -3.29 -0.84
CA GLY A 99 2.87 -4.05 -2.04
C GLY A 99 3.91 -4.10 -3.16
N VAL A 100 5.03 -3.36 -3.06
CA VAL A 100 6.15 -3.46 -4.00
C VAL A 100 7.30 -4.27 -3.39
N TRP A 101 7.56 -5.43 -3.96
CA TRP A 101 8.55 -6.39 -3.49
C TRP A 101 9.89 -6.19 -4.18
N THR A 102 10.93 -6.00 -3.37
CA THR A 102 12.32 -5.92 -3.83
C THR A 102 12.99 -7.28 -3.72
N ASP A 103 14.10 -7.48 -4.44
CA ASP A 103 14.88 -8.72 -4.38
C ASP A 103 15.47 -8.95 -2.97
N ARG A 104 15.66 -7.87 -2.20
CA ARG A 104 16.01 -7.97 -0.78
C ARG A 104 14.84 -8.51 0.04
N ASP A 105 13.62 -8.06 -0.22
CA ASP A 105 12.45 -8.53 0.50
C ASP A 105 12.22 -10.02 0.25
N ASP A 106 12.33 -10.46 -1.01
CA ASP A 106 12.18 -11.88 -1.38
C ASP A 106 13.29 -12.75 -0.76
N ARG A 107 14.56 -12.30 -0.74
CA ARG A 107 15.65 -13.00 -0.04
C ARG A 107 15.45 -13.06 1.47
N ASP A 108 14.98 -11.97 2.06
CA ASP A 108 14.70 -11.91 3.49
C ASP A 108 13.54 -12.86 3.85
N LEU A 109 12.50 -12.92 3.02
CA LEU A 109 11.36 -13.82 3.19
C LEU A 109 11.78 -15.29 3.05
N GLN A 110 12.60 -15.62 2.05
CA GLN A 110 13.14 -16.98 1.89
C GLN A 110 13.99 -17.42 3.09
N MET A 111 14.81 -16.54 3.64
CA MET A 111 15.59 -16.85 4.86
C MET A 111 14.67 -17.12 6.05
N VAL A 112 13.62 -16.31 6.21
CA VAL A 112 12.63 -16.51 7.28
C VAL A 112 11.96 -17.87 7.14
N ASP A 113 11.54 -18.23 5.93
CA ASP A 113 10.86 -19.50 5.68
C ASP A 113 11.81 -20.70 5.87
N GLN A 114 13.08 -20.59 5.49
CA GLN A 114 14.10 -21.63 5.73
C GLN A 114 14.34 -21.88 7.23
N VAL A 115 14.51 -20.80 8.00
CA VAL A 115 14.70 -20.89 9.45
C VAL A 115 13.45 -21.46 10.13
N ALA A 116 12.26 -21.10 9.67
CA ALA A 116 11.02 -21.65 10.18
C ALA A 116 10.90 -23.17 9.93
N VAL A 117 11.39 -23.67 8.79
CA VAL A 117 11.45 -25.11 8.49
C VAL A 117 12.48 -25.83 9.37
N MET A 118 13.63 -25.19 9.64
CA MET A 118 14.65 -25.75 10.53
C MET A 118 14.19 -25.85 11.99
N GLY A 119 13.29 -24.96 12.44
CA GLY A 119 12.71 -25.02 13.78
C GLY A 119 13.78 -25.00 14.87
N GLU A 120 13.77 -26.02 15.74
CA GLU A 120 14.73 -26.17 16.85
C GLU A 120 16.17 -26.43 16.39
N PHE A 121 16.37 -26.87 15.14
CA PHE A 121 17.70 -27.09 14.56
C PHE A 121 18.35 -25.79 14.05
N ALA A 122 17.62 -24.67 14.07
CA ALA A 122 18.15 -23.40 13.63
C ALA A 122 19.12 -22.81 14.65
N ASP A 123 20.25 -22.28 14.17
CA ASP A 123 21.17 -21.55 15.02
C ASP A 123 20.49 -20.31 15.64
N ASP A 124 20.77 -20.06 16.91
CA ASP A 124 20.20 -18.96 17.70
C ASP A 124 20.38 -17.58 17.03
N ARG A 125 21.53 -17.35 16.41
CA ARG A 125 21.83 -16.08 15.71
C ARG A 125 21.01 -15.98 14.43
N GLU A 126 20.86 -17.08 13.70
CA GLU A 126 20.02 -17.14 12.51
C GLU A 126 18.55 -16.94 12.83
N SER A 127 18.06 -17.58 13.88
CA SER A 127 16.71 -17.39 14.44
C SER A 127 16.43 -15.93 14.78
N ARG A 128 17.31 -15.28 15.55
CA ARG A 128 17.17 -13.84 15.86
C ARG A 128 17.20 -12.95 14.62
N LYS A 129 18.03 -13.30 13.62
CA LYS A 129 18.13 -12.55 12.36
C LYS A 129 16.86 -12.72 11.51
N ALA A 130 16.30 -13.92 11.43
CA ALA A 130 15.03 -14.20 10.78
C ALA A 130 13.89 -13.43 11.45
N SER A 131 13.79 -13.43 12.77
CA SER A 131 12.76 -12.65 13.49
C SER A 131 12.83 -11.15 13.18
N LYS A 132 14.03 -10.56 13.15
CA LYS A 132 14.23 -9.14 12.78
C LYS A 132 13.81 -8.86 11.33
N LYS A 133 14.14 -9.76 10.40
CA LYS A 133 13.75 -9.63 8.99
C LYS A 133 12.24 -9.75 8.81
N LEU A 134 11.62 -10.72 9.46
CA LEU A 134 10.17 -10.88 9.46
C LEU A 134 9.48 -9.62 10.02
N ALA A 135 9.95 -9.09 11.14
CA ALA A 135 9.41 -7.84 11.69
C ALA A 135 9.53 -6.66 10.70
N ARG A 136 10.65 -6.53 9.97
CA ARG A 136 10.82 -5.52 8.92
C ARG A 136 9.81 -5.72 7.78
N LEU A 137 9.66 -6.96 7.30
CA LEU A 137 8.73 -7.29 6.21
C LEU A 137 7.29 -7.04 6.64
N THR A 138 6.90 -7.46 7.84
CA THR A 138 5.55 -7.25 8.38
C THR A 138 5.25 -5.76 8.53
N ARG A 139 6.21 -4.95 8.97
CA ARG A 139 6.03 -3.49 9.03
C ARG A 139 5.86 -2.85 7.65
N LYS A 140 6.57 -3.33 6.63
CA LYS A 140 6.49 -2.77 5.27
C LYS A 140 5.23 -3.22 4.53
N HIS A 141 4.90 -4.51 4.60
CA HIS A 141 3.90 -5.14 3.74
C HIS A 141 2.60 -5.49 4.48
N GLY A 142 2.66 -5.75 5.79
CA GLY A 142 1.57 -6.38 6.52
C GLY A 142 1.55 -7.91 6.31
N PRO A 143 0.88 -8.65 7.21
CA PRO A 143 0.88 -10.11 7.20
C PRO A 143 0.16 -10.69 5.97
N GLU A 144 -0.94 -10.08 5.54
CA GLU A 144 -1.73 -10.57 4.39
C GLU A 144 -0.93 -10.55 3.09
N LEU A 145 -0.20 -9.45 2.83
CA LEU A 145 0.62 -9.35 1.63
C LEU A 145 1.83 -10.27 1.66
N ILE A 146 2.40 -10.55 2.85
CA ILE A 146 3.46 -11.55 3.00
C ILE A 146 2.96 -12.92 2.57
N GLU A 147 1.78 -13.32 3.05
CA GLU A 147 1.23 -14.64 2.72
C GLU A 147 0.90 -14.74 1.22
N LEU A 148 0.28 -13.70 0.66
CA LEU A 148 0.06 -13.62 -0.78
C LEU A 148 1.36 -13.74 -1.57
N ARG A 149 2.44 -13.08 -1.12
CA ARG A 149 3.75 -13.17 -1.76
C ARG A 149 4.36 -14.56 -1.66
N ARG A 150 4.23 -15.25 -0.54
CA ARG A 150 4.68 -16.65 -0.39
C ARG A 150 4.02 -17.56 -1.40
N GLN A 151 2.71 -17.45 -1.55
CA GLN A 151 1.94 -18.24 -2.52
C GLN A 151 2.42 -17.96 -3.95
N PHE A 152 2.61 -16.68 -4.28
CA PHE A 152 3.15 -16.28 -5.57
C PHE A 152 4.54 -16.87 -5.84
N LEU A 153 5.49 -16.72 -4.90
CA LEU A 153 6.85 -17.26 -5.06
C LEU A 153 6.86 -18.79 -5.14
N LYS A 154 5.94 -19.48 -4.45
CA LYS A 154 5.77 -20.94 -4.55
C LYS A 154 5.35 -21.34 -5.96
N VAL A 155 4.37 -20.64 -6.54
CA VAL A 155 3.91 -20.88 -7.91
C VAL A 155 5.01 -20.56 -8.92
N GLU A 156 5.68 -19.40 -8.81
CA GLU A 156 6.78 -19.05 -9.73
C GLU A 156 7.92 -20.07 -9.73
N LYS A 157 8.28 -20.58 -8.54
CA LYS A 157 9.29 -21.66 -8.41
C LYS A 157 8.83 -22.94 -9.11
N ALA A 158 7.56 -23.32 -8.97
CA ALA A 158 6.99 -24.49 -9.62
C ALA A 158 6.94 -24.36 -11.16
N SER A 159 6.70 -23.15 -11.67
CA SER A 159 6.68 -22.85 -13.10
C SER A 159 8.06 -22.74 -13.75
N GLY A 160 9.16 -22.95 -13.00
CA GLY A 160 10.53 -22.92 -13.53
C GLY A 160 11.05 -21.52 -13.88
N ASN A 161 10.35 -20.47 -13.46
CA ASN A 161 10.61 -19.09 -13.85
C ASN A 161 11.69 -18.42 -12.97
N ARG A 162 12.85 -19.09 -12.82
CA ARG A 162 13.95 -18.63 -11.96
C ARG A 162 14.77 -17.56 -12.67
N ARG A 163 14.81 -16.35 -12.13
CA ARG A 163 15.81 -15.31 -12.42
C ARG A 163 16.40 -14.82 -11.11
#